data_AF-A0AA86VX09-F1
#
_entry.id   AF-A0AA86VX09-F1
#
_cell.length_a   1.000
_cell.length_b   1.000
_cell.length_c   1.000
_cell.angle_alpha   90.00
_cell.angle_beta   90.00
_cell.angle_gamma   90.00
#
_symmetry.space_group_name_H-M   'P 1'
#
loop_
_entity.id
_entity.type
_entity.pdbx_description
1 polymer ?
#
loop_
_entity_poly.entity_id
_entity_poly.type
_entity_poly.pdbx_seq_one_letter_code
_entity_poly.pdbx_strand_id
1 'polypeptide(L)'
;MRENTESSESTRDVSREKQGGWPMLASFELEKIESLCRKFSLLISQKGFKLHVSEDSYKSDTETYNFSIVQNAAFMCLTFQVGKLADLVMWKPSFFGVKPEMVIKGGMVAWADVGDPNASIPTPEPVKMRPMFGTLGKAGGALSIAFAALDRRVNVQYGLNKRMEAVGNVRKLTKLDMKFNDSLPHITVDPEKYDVTADGEGLTSSATPSVPLSRNYFLF
;
A
#
# COMPACT_ATOMS: atom_id res chain seq x y z
N MET A 1 59.53 25.87 36.78
CA MET A 1 59.69 24.72 35.87
C MET A 1 58.48 23.82 36.10
N ARG A 2 57.53 23.61 35.19
CA ARG A 2 57.47 23.66 33.73
C ARG A 2 56.12 24.22 33.24
N GLU A 3 56.09 24.55 31.96
CA GLU A 3 55.14 25.38 31.21
C GLU A 3 53.74 24.78 30.96
N ASN A 4 52.84 25.70 30.60
CA ASN A 4 51.49 25.53 30.05
C ASN A 4 51.44 24.73 28.74
N THR A 5 50.39 23.93 28.55
CA THR A 5 49.62 23.85 27.29
C THR A 5 48.16 23.49 27.57
N GLU A 6 47.26 24.45 27.38
CA GLU A 6 45.83 24.21 27.13
C GLU A 6 45.63 23.67 25.71
N SER A 7 44.70 22.73 25.49
CA SER A 7 43.79 22.75 24.34
C SER A 7 42.75 21.61 24.36
N SER A 8 41.49 22.06 24.34
CA SER A 8 40.30 21.45 23.71
C SER A 8 39.82 20.05 24.13
N GLU A 9 39.02 20.02 25.20
CA GLU A 9 37.90 19.06 25.33
C GLU A 9 36.63 19.71 24.76
N SER A 10 36.31 19.43 23.49
CA SER A 10 34.99 19.70 22.90
C SER A 10 34.90 18.95 21.56
N THR A 11 33.75 18.30 21.35
CA THR A 11 33.31 17.47 20.20
C THR A 11 33.69 15.98 20.24
N ARG A 12 33.01 15.21 21.11
CA ARG A 12 32.73 13.79 20.82
C ARG A 12 31.51 13.73 19.90
N ASP A 13 31.78 13.35 18.67
CA ASP A 13 30.85 13.37 17.55
C ASP A 13 29.74 12.30 17.68
N VAL A 14 28.54 12.76 17.35
CA VAL A 14 27.23 12.13 17.47
C VAL A 14 27.03 11.19 16.29
N SER A 15 27.64 9.99 16.32
CA SER A 15 27.58 9.06 15.18
C SER A 15 27.09 7.65 15.53
N ARG A 16 26.52 7.43 16.72
CA ARG A 16 26.13 6.08 17.19
C ARG A 16 24.67 5.87 17.57
N GLU A 17 23.74 6.72 17.14
CA GLU A 17 22.31 6.50 17.38
C GLU A 17 21.51 6.21 16.10
N LYS A 18 20.90 5.01 16.08
CA LYS A 18 19.73 4.59 15.27
C LYS A 18 19.97 4.07 13.84
N GLN A 19 20.58 2.88 13.74
CA GLN A 19 20.43 1.97 12.59
C GLN A 19 19.33 0.90 12.78
N GLY A 20 18.34 1.13 13.64
CA GLY A 20 17.39 0.08 14.10
C GLY A 20 15.96 0.13 13.56
N GLY A 21 15.66 0.75 12.41
CA GLY A 21 14.27 0.94 11.94
C GLY A 21 13.94 0.49 10.52
N TRP A 22 14.87 -0.12 9.80
CA TRP A 22 14.88 -0.12 8.33
C TRP A 22 14.15 -1.24 7.54
N PRO A 23 13.51 -2.30 8.09
CA PRO A 23 12.80 -3.27 7.23
C PRO A 23 11.30 -3.03 7.03
N MET A 24 10.60 -2.37 7.97
CA MET A 24 9.14 -2.56 8.08
C MET A 24 8.30 -1.82 7.02
N LEU A 25 8.75 -0.66 6.53
CA LEU A 25 8.03 0.12 5.51
C LEU A 25 8.22 -0.45 4.09
N ALA A 26 9.41 -0.99 3.78
CA ALA A 26 9.68 -1.61 2.48
C ALA A 26 8.96 -2.96 2.33
N SER A 27 8.88 -3.76 3.40
CA SER A 27 8.11 -5.02 3.40
C SER A 27 6.61 -4.79 3.19
N PHE A 28 6.05 -3.71 3.76
CA PHE A 28 4.63 -3.39 3.64
C PHE A 28 4.21 -2.92 2.23
N GLU A 29 5.13 -2.38 1.42
CA GLU A 29 4.83 -2.03 0.02
C GLU A 29 4.93 -3.24 -0.93
N LEU A 30 5.87 -4.16 -0.70
CA LEU A 30 6.03 -5.36 -1.54
C LEU A 30 4.86 -6.34 -1.40
N GLU A 31 4.37 -6.57 -0.18
CA GLU A 31 3.20 -7.44 0.05
C GLU A 31 1.93 -6.91 -0.64
N LYS A 32 1.76 -5.57 -0.66
CA LYS A 32 0.62 -4.93 -1.34
C LYS A 32 0.72 -5.00 -2.85
N ILE A 33 1.92 -4.85 -3.39
CA ILE A 33 2.19 -5.01 -4.82
C ILE A 33 1.89 -6.46 -5.24
N GLU A 34 2.34 -7.46 -4.47
CA GLU A 34 2.06 -8.85 -4.78
C GLU A 34 0.56 -9.17 -4.73
N SER A 35 -0.16 -8.63 -3.74
CA SER A 35 -1.62 -8.72 -3.67
C SER A 35 -2.29 -8.14 -4.92
N LEU A 36 -1.81 -6.99 -5.41
CA LEU A 36 -2.32 -6.35 -6.60
C LEU A 36 -2.01 -7.18 -7.87
N CYS A 37 -0.77 -7.66 -8.01
CA CYS A 37 -0.35 -8.57 -9.08
C CYS A 37 -1.26 -9.80 -9.14
N ARG A 38 -1.46 -10.48 -8.00
CA ARG A 38 -2.28 -11.71 -7.91
C ARG A 38 -3.72 -11.45 -8.34
N LYS A 39 -4.31 -10.33 -7.93
CA LYS A 39 -5.67 -9.95 -8.28
C LYS A 39 -5.83 -9.73 -9.79
N PHE A 40 -4.97 -8.91 -10.39
CA PHE A 40 -5.04 -8.67 -11.83
C PHE A 40 -4.76 -9.93 -12.63
N SER A 41 -3.81 -10.75 -12.19
CA SER A 41 -3.57 -12.07 -12.78
C SER A 41 -4.79 -12.99 -12.72
N LEU A 42 -5.51 -13.01 -11.60
CA LEU A 42 -6.75 -13.77 -11.45
C LEU A 42 -7.87 -13.23 -12.34
N LEU A 43 -8.07 -11.91 -12.36
CA LEU A 43 -9.09 -11.26 -13.22
C LEU A 43 -8.84 -11.55 -14.70
N ILE A 44 -7.59 -11.44 -15.15
CA ILE A 44 -7.21 -11.73 -16.53
C ILE A 44 -7.39 -13.22 -16.84
N SER A 45 -7.05 -14.11 -15.91
CA SER A 45 -7.25 -15.55 -16.10
C SER A 45 -8.74 -15.93 -16.21
N GLN A 46 -9.60 -15.31 -15.39
CA GLN A 46 -11.04 -15.60 -15.39
C GLN A 46 -11.81 -14.98 -16.55
N LYS A 47 -11.48 -13.73 -16.95
CA LYS A 47 -12.25 -12.96 -17.93
C LYS A 47 -11.61 -12.88 -19.33
N GLY A 48 -10.39 -13.39 -19.49
CA GLY A 48 -9.57 -13.20 -20.68
C GLY A 48 -9.11 -11.73 -20.85
N PHE A 49 -8.26 -11.47 -21.85
CA PHE A 49 -7.67 -10.13 -22.07
C PHE A 49 -8.67 -9.06 -22.53
N LYS A 50 -9.96 -9.41 -22.73
CA LYS A 50 -11.04 -8.45 -23.03
C LYS A 50 -11.56 -7.83 -21.74
N LEU A 51 -10.71 -7.04 -21.10
CA LEU A 51 -11.18 -6.04 -20.13
C LEU A 51 -11.78 -4.86 -20.94
N HIS A 52 -13.02 -5.01 -21.41
CA HIS A 52 -13.88 -3.84 -21.63
C HIS A 52 -14.24 -3.30 -20.25
N VAL A 53 -13.34 -2.51 -19.69
CA VAL A 53 -13.60 -1.79 -18.44
C VAL A 53 -14.54 -0.65 -18.81
N SER A 54 -15.83 -0.79 -18.50
CA SER A 54 -16.70 0.38 -18.45
C SER A 54 -16.10 1.37 -17.45
N GLU A 55 -16.11 2.66 -17.75
CA GLU A 55 -15.49 3.71 -16.90
C GLU A 55 -15.91 3.63 -15.42
N ASP A 56 -17.06 3.05 -15.13
CA ASP A 56 -17.60 2.90 -13.78
C ASP A 56 -16.95 1.78 -12.96
N SER A 57 -16.39 0.76 -13.62
CA SER A 57 -15.72 -0.36 -12.95
C SER A 57 -14.25 -0.08 -12.59
N TYR A 58 -13.63 0.95 -13.18
CA TYR A 58 -12.30 1.44 -12.80
C TYR A 58 -12.34 2.45 -11.64
N LYS A 59 -13.43 3.22 -11.51
CA LYS A 59 -13.55 4.34 -10.55
C LYS A 59 -13.64 3.92 -9.08
N SER A 60 -13.84 2.63 -8.80
CA SER A 60 -13.54 2.07 -7.50
C SER A 60 -12.86 0.73 -7.70
N ASP A 61 -11.58 0.64 -7.36
CA ASP A 61 -11.05 -0.64 -6.92
C ASP A 61 -11.98 -1.14 -5.82
N THR A 62 -12.77 -2.16 -6.15
CA THR A 62 -13.77 -2.75 -5.24
C THR A 62 -13.16 -3.06 -3.90
N GLU A 63 -11.92 -3.53 -3.88
CA GLU A 63 -11.17 -3.83 -2.66
C GLU A 63 -10.65 -2.59 -1.95
N THR A 64 -10.07 -1.62 -2.64
CA THR A 64 -9.56 -0.40 -1.97
C THR A 64 -10.73 0.33 -1.30
N TYR A 65 -11.89 0.38 -1.96
CA TYR A 65 -13.13 0.88 -1.36
C TYR A 65 -13.67 -0.02 -0.24
N ASN A 66 -13.87 -1.33 -0.50
CA ASN A 66 -14.49 -2.24 0.48
C ASN A 66 -13.60 -2.43 1.72
N PHE A 67 -12.29 -2.52 1.56
CA PHE A 67 -11.32 -2.51 2.67
C PHE A 67 -11.45 -1.22 3.48
N SER A 68 -11.55 -0.07 2.80
CA SER A 68 -11.74 1.21 3.47
C SER A 68 -13.07 1.29 4.24
N ILE A 69 -14.14 0.64 3.77
CA ILE A 69 -15.41 0.55 4.51
C ILE A 69 -15.30 -0.38 5.71
N VAL A 70 -14.76 -1.59 5.52
CA VAL A 70 -14.65 -2.58 6.60
C VAL A 70 -13.81 -2.04 7.76
N GLN A 71 -12.77 -1.28 7.47
CA GLN A 71 -11.94 -0.61 8.47
C GLN A 71 -12.47 0.78 8.86
N ASN A 72 -13.54 1.26 8.23
CA ASN A 72 -14.01 2.65 8.24
C ASN A 72 -12.86 3.68 8.14
N ALA A 73 -11.93 3.45 7.22
CA ALA A 73 -10.95 4.42 6.76
C ALA A 73 -11.44 5.17 5.50
N ALA A 74 -12.58 4.76 4.93
CA ALA A 74 -13.15 5.29 3.68
C ALA A 74 -13.36 6.80 3.71
N PHE A 75 -13.70 7.38 4.86
CA PHE A 75 -13.90 8.82 4.99
C PHE A 75 -12.60 9.63 4.81
N MET A 76 -11.44 8.99 4.98
CA MET A 76 -10.13 9.66 4.98
C MET A 76 -9.22 9.26 3.84
N CYS A 77 -9.25 8.03 3.35
CA CYS A 77 -8.27 7.54 2.37
C CYS A 77 -8.84 6.44 1.47
N LEU A 78 -7.97 5.84 0.66
CA LEU A 78 -8.22 4.60 -0.11
C LEU A 78 -9.21 4.73 -1.28
N THR A 79 -9.68 5.93 -1.60
CA THR A 79 -10.48 6.18 -2.81
C THR A 79 -10.14 7.55 -3.37
N PHE A 80 -10.21 7.72 -4.69
CA PHE A 80 -9.99 9.01 -5.32
C PHE A 80 -11.25 9.89 -5.25
N GLN A 81 -11.39 10.67 -4.17
CA GLN A 81 -12.51 11.57 -3.93
C GLN A 81 -12.04 12.88 -3.28
N VAL A 82 -12.68 13.99 -3.63
CA VAL A 82 -12.39 15.30 -3.02
C VAL A 82 -12.65 15.23 -1.51
N GLY A 83 -11.78 15.86 -0.71
CA GLY A 83 -11.85 15.87 0.75
C GLY A 83 -11.14 14.72 1.45
N LYS A 84 -10.61 13.73 0.70
CA LYS A 84 -9.78 12.64 1.25
C LYS A 84 -8.29 12.98 1.18
N LEU A 85 -7.50 12.24 1.95
CA LEU A 85 -6.04 12.31 1.93
C LEU A 85 -5.54 11.99 0.52
N ALA A 86 -4.62 12.82 0.02
CA ALA A 86 -4.01 12.67 -1.30
C ALA A 86 -2.96 11.54 -1.32
N ASP A 87 -3.45 10.31 -1.14
CA ASP A 87 -2.69 9.08 -1.29
C ASP A 87 -2.92 8.52 -2.69
N LEU A 88 -1.91 8.66 -3.56
CA LEU A 88 -2.02 8.34 -4.98
C LEU A 88 -0.84 7.48 -5.41
N VAL A 89 -1.06 6.63 -6.40
CA VAL A 89 0.00 5.83 -7.01
C VAL A 89 -0.03 6.07 -8.51
N MET A 90 1.12 6.45 -9.06
CA MET A 90 1.29 6.67 -10.50
C MET A 90 1.87 5.42 -11.15
N TRP A 91 1.33 5.07 -12.30
CA TRP A 91 1.70 3.87 -13.04
C TRP A 91 1.97 4.22 -14.49
N LYS A 92 3.04 3.64 -15.05
CA LYS A 92 3.14 3.47 -16.50
C LYS A 92 2.18 2.35 -16.90
N PRO A 93 1.36 2.51 -17.96
CA PRO A 93 0.41 1.47 -18.38
C PRO A 93 1.05 0.09 -18.59
N SER A 94 2.30 0.04 -19.06
CA SER A 94 3.04 -1.22 -19.26
C SER A 94 3.47 -1.93 -17.97
N PHE A 95 3.52 -1.21 -16.83
CA PHE A 95 3.90 -1.73 -15.52
C PHE A 95 2.74 -1.73 -14.51
N PHE A 96 1.52 -1.42 -14.98
CA PHE A 96 0.35 -1.32 -14.13
C PHE A 96 0.10 -2.63 -13.36
N GLY A 97 -0.10 -2.49 -12.05
CA GLY A 97 -0.33 -3.62 -11.16
C GLY A 97 0.95 -4.32 -10.67
N VAL A 98 2.14 -3.94 -11.15
CA VAL A 98 3.42 -4.61 -10.82
C VAL A 98 4.45 -3.69 -10.19
N LYS A 99 4.90 -2.64 -10.89
CA LYS A 99 5.89 -1.70 -10.37
C LYS A 99 5.42 -0.27 -10.63
N PRO A 100 5.00 0.47 -9.59
CA PRO A 100 4.57 1.85 -9.77
C PRO A 100 5.77 2.75 -10.05
N GLU A 101 5.53 3.89 -10.69
CA GLU A 101 6.57 4.89 -10.94
C GLU A 101 6.77 5.79 -9.71
N MET A 102 5.67 6.10 -9.01
CA MET A 102 5.67 7.03 -7.88
C MET A 102 4.53 6.72 -6.92
N VAL A 103 4.82 6.82 -5.63
CA VAL A 103 3.86 6.74 -4.54
C VAL A 103 3.80 8.11 -3.84
N ILE A 104 2.63 8.72 -3.89
CA ILE A 104 2.32 9.99 -3.24
C ILE A 104 1.55 9.69 -1.97
N LYS A 105 2.03 10.23 -0.85
CA LYS A 105 1.42 10.09 0.47
C LYS A 105 1.07 11.47 1.00
N GLY A 106 -0.19 11.71 1.35
CA GLY A 106 -0.63 13.00 1.89
C GLY A 106 -0.25 14.20 1.02
N GLY A 107 -0.19 14.04 -0.30
CA GLY A 107 0.17 15.10 -1.26
C GLY A 107 1.66 15.28 -1.52
N MET A 108 2.54 14.47 -0.94
CA MET A 108 3.98 14.53 -1.15
C MET A 108 4.54 13.18 -1.60
N VAL A 109 5.56 13.20 -2.47
CA VAL A 109 6.20 11.97 -2.94
C VAL A 109 6.91 11.26 -1.79
N ALA A 110 6.47 10.03 -1.50
CA ALA A 110 7.07 9.17 -0.48
C ALA A 110 8.08 8.20 -1.10
N TRP A 111 7.76 7.62 -2.26
CA TRP A 111 8.63 6.72 -2.99
C TRP A 111 8.54 6.98 -4.48
N ALA A 112 9.63 6.78 -5.21
CA ALA A 112 9.65 6.87 -6.67
C ALA A 112 10.79 6.06 -7.29
N ASP A 113 10.60 5.67 -8.55
CA ASP A 113 11.65 5.10 -9.38
C ASP A 113 12.67 6.19 -9.76
N VAL A 114 13.88 6.06 -9.21
CA VAL A 114 14.98 6.99 -9.49
C VAL A 114 16.26 6.21 -9.74
N GLY A 115 16.97 6.67 -10.77
CA GLY A 115 18.25 6.17 -11.26
C GLY A 115 19.44 6.42 -10.34
N ASP A 116 20.62 6.53 -10.93
CA ASP A 116 21.84 6.93 -10.24
C ASP A 116 21.74 8.37 -9.71
N PRO A 117 21.83 8.59 -8.38
CA PRO A 117 21.78 9.94 -7.79
C PRO A 117 22.93 10.86 -8.22
N ASN A 118 24.04 10.32 -8.74
CA ASN A 118 25.17 11.10 -9.23
C ASN A 118 25.12 11.38 -10.74
N ALA A 119 24.09 10.87 -11.44
CA ALA A 119 23.94 11.13 -12.86
C ALA A 119 23.43 12.55 -13.12
N SER A 120 23.56 13.01 -14.37
CA SER A 120 23.14 14.36 -14.78
C SER A 120 21.63 14.58 -14.77
N ILE A 121 20.85 13.51 -14.83
CA ILE A 121 19.38 13.46 -14.83
C ILE A 121 18.91 12.24 -14.01
N PRO A 122 17.63 12.12 -13.60
CA PRO A 122 17.20 11.08 -12.65
C PRO A 122 16.90 9.69 -13.26
N THR A 123 17.02 9.52 -14.58
CA THR A 123 16.68 8.29 -15.31
C THR A 123 17.83 7.32 -15.65
N PRO A 124 19.12 7.69 -15.58
CA PRO A 124 20.23 6.76 -15.86
C PRO A 124 20.27 5.63 -14.84
N GLU A 125 20.62 4.44 -15.34
CA GLU A 125 20.65 3.22 -14.54
C GLU A 125 21.70 3.29 -13.41
N PRO A 126 21.48 2.60 -12.27
CA PRO A 126 20.38 1.66 -12.03
C PRO A 126 19.12 2.33 -11.45
N VAL A 127 18.00 2.19 -12.15
CA VAL A 127 16.68 2.66 -11.71
C VAL A 127 16.11 1.69 -10.69
N LYS A 128 15.81 2.22 -9.50
CA LYS A 128 15.25 1.46 -8.39
C LYS A 128 14.19 2.31 -7.70
N MET A 129 13.20 1.64 -7.11
CA MET A 129 12.25 2.26 -6.20
C MET A 129 13.01 2.74 -4.95
N ARG A 130 13.01 4.05 -4.69
CA ARG A 130 13.79 4.68 -3.62
C ARG A 130 12.92 5.55 -2.71
N PRO A 131 13.26 5.67 -1.41
CA PRO A 131 12.58 6.58 -0.51
C PRO A 131 12.86 8.04 -0.92
N MET A 132 11.82 8.86 -0.93
CA MET A 132 11.86 10.28 -1.29
C MET A 132 11.65 11.15 -0.06
N PHE A 133 11.63 12.48 -0.24
CA PHE A 133 11.52 13.45 0.86
C PHE A 133 10.35 13.21 1.83
N GLY A 134 9.23 12.62 1.39
CA GLY A 134 8.11 12.26 2.25
C GLY A 134 8.44 11.22 3.34
N THR A 135 9.59 10.57 3.25
CA THR A 135 10.08 9.60 4.24
C THR A 135 11.08 10.18 5.25
N LEU A 136 11.59 11.40 4.99
CA LEU A 136 12.67 11.98 5.80
C LEU A 136 12.14 12.63 7.08
N GLY A 137 12.89 12.46 8.18
CA GLY A 137 12.60 13.09 9.46
C GLY A 137 11.19 12.79 9.97
N LYS A 138 10.41 13.86 10.23
CA LYS A 138 9.01 13.77 10.69
C LYS A 138 7.98 13.88 9.56
N ALA A 139 8.42 14.00 8.29
CA ALA A 139 7.52 14.17 7.15
C ALA A 139 6.54 13.00 7.04
N GLY A 140 7.01 11.75 7.20
CA GLY A 140 6.14 10.58 7.13
C GLY A 140 5.02 10.57 8.17
N GLY A 141 5.24 11.20 9.32
CA GLY A 141 4.21 11.44 10.34
C GLY A 141 3.17 12.45 9.86
N ALA A 142 3.61 13.62 9.38
CA ALA A 142 2.75 14.68 8.89
C ALA A 142 1.88 14.27 7.69
N LEU A 143 2.37 13.35 6.84
CA LEU A 143 1.69 12.88 5.63
C LEU A 143 0.76 11.68 5.88
N SER A 144 0.74 11.12 7.09
CA SER A 144 0.04 9.88 7.40
C SER A 144 -0.96 10.01 8.54
N ILE A 145 -1.84 9.02 8.64
CA ILE A 145 -2.79 8.88 9.73
C ILE A 145 -2.53 7.55 10.45
N ALA A 146 -2.57 7.56 11.78
CA ALA A 146 -2.68 6.38 12.62
C ALA A 146 -4.14 6.18 13.01
N PHE A 147 -4.69 5.00 12.74
CA PHE A 147 -6.06 4.66 13.12
C PHE A 147 -6.06 3.92 14.46
N ALA A 148 -6.73 4.46 15.48
CA ALA A 148 -6.78 3.88 16.83
C ALA A 148 -7.97 4.42 17.65
N ALA A 149 -8.35 3.73 18.73
CA ALA A 149 -9.35 4.25 19.66
C ALA A 149 -8.85 5.56 20.32
N LEU A 150 -9.64 6.64 20.23
CA LEU A 150 -9.25 7.99 20.67
C LEU A 150 -9.39 8.23 22.20
N ASP A 151 -9.87 7.26 22.96
CA ASP A 151 -10.45 7.47 24.30
C ASP A 151 -9.44 7.90 25.39
N ARG A 152 -8.13 7.87 25.12
CA ARG A 152 -7.10 8.19 26.13
C ARG A 152 -6.06 9.22 25.70
N ARG A 153 -6.30 9.99 24.63
CA ARG A 153 -5.29 10.91 24.05
C ARG A 153 -3.93 10.21 23.88
N VAL A 154 -3.95 8.95 23.42
CA VAL A 154 -2.74 8.12 23.30
C VAL A 154 -1.70 8.74 22.38
N ASN A 155 -2.10 9.59 21.43
CA ASN A 155 -1.19 10.39 20.64
C ASN A 155 -0.30 11.31 21.49
N VAL A 156 -0.84 11.90 22.57
CA VAL A 156 -0.07 12.73 23.50
C VAL A 156 0.81 11.85 24.38
N GLN A 157 0.25 10.77 24.95
CA GLN A 157 0.98 9.88 25.84
C GLN A 157 2.20 9.23 25.15
N TYR A 158 2.07 8.86 23.88
CA TYR A 158 3.13 8.25 23.09
C TYR A 158 3.95 9.27 22.29
N GLY A 159 3.70 10.57 22.43
CA GLY A 159 4.45 11.62 21.72
C GLY A 159 4.39 11.49 20.19
N LEU A 160 3.26 11.03 19.65
CA LEU A 160 3.10 10.78 18.23
C LEU A 160 3.03 12.10 17.46
N ASN A 161 3.90 12.23 16.45
CA ASN A 161 3.81 13.33 15.49
C ASN A 161 2.75 13.08 14.40
N LYS A 162 2.38 11.81 14.17
CA LYS A 162 1.41 11.40 13.16
C LYS A 162 0.00 11.79 13.59
N ARG A 163 -0.81 12.28 12.64
CA ARG A 163 -2.25 12.52 12.86
C ARG A 163 -2.91 11.22 13.30
N MET A 164 -3.81 11.28 14.29
CA MET A 164 -4.52 10.10 14.76
C MET A 164 -6.03 10.28 14.60
N GLU A 165 -6.70 9.25 14.10
CA GLU A 165 -8.14 9.26 13.87
C GLU A 165 -8.77 7.99 14.42
N ALA A 166 -9.98 8.10 14.97
CA ALA A 166 -10.72 6.94 15.41
C ALA A 166 -11.39 6.24 14.23
N VAL A 167 -11.30 4.92 14.25
CA VAL A 167 -12.20 4.05 13.49
C VAL A 167 -13.54 3.95 14.22
N GLY A 168 -14.63 3.88 13.45
CA GLY A 168 -16.00 3.85 13.97
C GLY A 168 -16.96 3.18 12.99
N ASN A 169 -18.27 3.14 13.27
CA ASN A 169 -19.31 2.70 12.31
C ASN A 169 -19.17 1.32 11.64
N VAL A 170 -18.32 0.43 12.16
CA VAL A 170 -18.09 -0.91 11.58
C VAL A 170 -19.10 -1.97 12.05
N ARG A 171 -19.91 -1.69 13.08
CA ARG A 171 -20.78 -2.68 13.74
C ARG A 171 -22.13 -2.91 13.06
N LYS A 172 -22.50 -2.04 12.11
CA LYS A 172 -23.78 -2.10 11.38
C LYS A 172 -23.59 -2.48 9.91
N LEU A 173 -22.35 -2.75 9.49
CA LEU A 173 -22.04 -3.14 8.13
C LEU A 173 -22.50 -4.57 7.86
N THR A 174 -22.99 -4.80 6.66
CA THR A 174 -23.44 -6.08 6.13
C THR A 174 -22.71 -6.36 4.82
N LYS A 175 -22.93 -7.55 4.24
CA LYS A 175 -22.39 -7.87 2.91
C LYS A 175 -22.89 -6.90 1.84
N LEU A 176 -24.08 -6.34 2.00
CA LEU A 176 -24.70 -5.41 1.05
C LEU A 176 -23.99 -4.04 0.98
N ASP A 177 -23.19 -3.70 1.99
CA ASP A 177 -22.41 -2.46 1.99
C ASP A 177 -21.12 -2.57 1.15
N MET A 178 -20.79 -3.77 0.66
CA MET A 178 -19.62 -4.03 -0.17
C MET A 178 -19.92 -3.66 -1.63
N LYS A 179 -19.40 -2.51 -2.09
CA LYS A 179 -19.59 -2.05 -3.47
C LYS A 179 -19.09 -3.09 -4.48
N PHE A 180 -19.98 -3.42 -5.42
CA PHE A 180 -19.75 -4.38 -6.50
C PHE A 180 -19.31 -5.78 -6.02
N ASN A 181 -19.52 -6.10 -4.74
CA ASN A 181 -19.21 -7.40 -4.15
C ASN A 181 -20.20 -7.69 -3.01
N ASP A 182 -21.49 -7.51 -3.27
CA ASP A 182 -22.60 -7.65 -2.33
C ASP A 182 -23.36 -8.98 -2.46
N SER A 183 -22.96 -9.84 -3.40
CA SER A 183 -23.59 -11.14 -3.64
C SER A 183 -23.54 -12.07 -2.41
N LEU A 184 -24.67 -12.73 -2.16
CA LEU A 184 -24.94 -13.67 -1.06
C LEU A 184 -25.53 -14.98 -1.60
N PRO A 185 -24.77 -15.74 -2.42
CA PRO A 185 -25.27 -17.01 -2.94
C PRO A 185 -25.39 -18.05 -1.82
N HIS A 186 -26.28 -19.02 -2.00
CA HIS A 186 -26.33 -20.19 -1.12
C HIS A 186 -25.17 -21.12 -1.44
N ILE A 187 -24.11 -21.03 -0.62
CA ILE A 187 -22.92 -21.88 -0.76
C ILE A 187 -23.13 -23.22 -0.05
N THR A 188 -22.86 -24.32 -0.76
CA THR A 188 -22.74 -25.65 -0.16
C THR A 188 -21.40 -26.27 -0.52
N VAL A 189 -20.86 -27.10 0.39
CA VAL A 189 -19.58 -27.79 0.22
C VAL A 189 -19.81 -29.26 0.59
N ASP A 190 -19.50 -30.18 -0.33
CA ASP A 190 -19.50 -31.61 -0.05
C ASP A 190 -18.34 -31.95 0.92
N PRO A 191 -18.60 -32.56 2.09
CA PRO A 191 -17.58 -32.81 3.10
C PRO A 191 -16.57 -33.90 2.72
N GLU A 192 -16.87 -34.75 1.73
CA GLU A 192 -16.01 -35.84 1.29
C GLU A 192 -15.28 -35.49 -0.01
N LYS A 193 -15.98 -34.87 -0.97
CA LYS A 193 -15.44 -34.53 -2.30
C LYS A 193 -14.86 -33.13 -2.38
N TYR A 194 -15.25 -32.24 -1.47
CA TYR A 194 -14.93 -30.81 -1.49
C TYR A 194 -15.46 -30.07 -2.73
N ASP A 195 -16.46 -30.64 -3.41
CA ASP A 195 -17.18 -29.95 -4.47
C ASP A 195 -17.94 -28.77 -3.86
N VAL A 196 -17.74 -27.58 -4.43
CA VAL A 196 -18.38 -26.34 -3.99
C VAL A 196 -19.46 -25.95 -4.99
N THR A 197 -20.65 -25.64 -4.49
CA THR A 197 -21.72 -25.07 -5.33
C THR A 197 -22.21 -23.73 -4.79
N ALA A 198 -22.68 -22.87 -5.69
CA ALA A 198 -23.36 -21.62 -5.40
C ALA A 198 -24.74 -21.65 -6.06
N ASP A 199 -25.80 -21.55 -5.27
CA ASP A 199 -27.19 -21.61 -5.76
C ASP A 199 -27.49 -22.88 -6.58
N GLY A 200 -26.81 -23.99 -6.23
CA GLY A 200 -26.92 -25.28 -6.92
C GLY A 200 -26.00 -25.43 -8.14
N GLU A 201 -25.27 -24.40 -8.55
CA GLU A 201 -24.31 -24.45 -9.65
C GLU A 201 -22.89 -24.76 -9.16
N GLY A 202 -22.22 -25.74 -9.77
CA GLY A 202 -20.85 -26.12 -9.42
C GLY A 202 -19.82 -25.04 -9.74
N LEU A 203 -19.00 -24.67 -8.75
CA LEU A 203 -17.90 -23.73 -8.90
C LEU A 203 -16.60 -24.50 -9.16
N THR A 204 -16.09 -24.40 -10.39
CA THR A 204 -14.79 -25.00 -10.76
C THR A 204 -13.97 -24.04 -11.60
N SER A 205 -12.65 -24.13 -11.48
CA SER A 205 -11.69 -23.39 -12.30
C SER A 205 -10.53 -24.31 -12.64
N SER A 206 -10.14 -24.35 -13.90
CA SER A 206 -8.90 -25.03 -14.29
C SER A 206 -7.69 -24.25 -13.80
N ALA A 207 -6.61 -24.98 -13.49
CA ALA A 207 -5.33 -24.36 -13.14
C ALA A 207 -4.72 -23.67 -14.39
N THR A 208 -4.24 -22.44 -14.21
CA THR A 208 -3.58 -21.70 -15.30
C THR A 208 -2.07 -22.00 -15.29
N PRO A 209 -1.46 -22.44 -16.41
CA PRO A 209 -0.03 -22.79 -16.44
C PRO A 209 0.90 -21.56 -16.41
N SER A 210 0.38 -20.37 -16.71
CA SER A 210 1.11 -19.11 -16.65
C SER A 210 0.18 -17.97 -16.26
N VAL A 211 0.75 -16.91 -15.68
CA VAL A 211 0.01 -15.71 -15.30
C VAL A 211 0.72 -14.47 -15.85
N PRO A 212 -0.02 -13.41 -16.20
CA PRO A 212 0.59 -12.12 -16.52
C PRO A 212 1.26 -11.53 -15.28
N LEU A 213 1.87 -10.35 -15.41
CA LEU A 213 2.41 -9.61 -14.27
C LEU A 213 3.45 -10.40 -13.45
N SER A 214 4.19 -11.29 -14.11
CA SER A 214 5.16 -12.21 -13.51
C SER A 214 6.53 -12.15 -14.22
N ARG A 215 6.87 -13.16 -15.03
CA ARG A 215 8.19 -13.39 -15.66
C ARG A 215 8.75 -12.20 -16.44
N ASN A 216 7.90 -11.31 -16.96
CA ASN A 216 8.34 -10.14 -17.73
C ASN A 216 8.87 -8.99 -16.85
N TYR A 217 8.61 -9.01 -15.54
CA TYR A 217 8.81 -7.85 -14.67
C TYR A 217 9.80 -8.08 -13.53
N PHE A 218 9.97 -9.33 -13.10
CA PHE A 218 10.81 -9.68 -11.96
C PHE A 218 12.08 -10.37 -12.41
N LEU A 219 13.20 -9.99 -11.80
CA LEU A 219 14.49 -10.63 -12.04
C LEU A 219 14.55 -12.02 -11.38
N PHE A 220 13.80 -12.19 -10.28
CA PHE A 220 13.65 -13.42 -9.50
C PHE A 220 12.19 -13.58 -9.06
#